data_AF-A0A7Y3A1S7-F1
#
_entry.id   AF-A0A7Y3A1S7-F1
#
_cell.length_a   1.000
_cell.length_b   1.000
_cell.length_c   1.000
_cell.angle_alpha   90.00
_cell.angle_beta   90.00
_cell.angle_gamma   90.00
#
_symmetry.space_group_name_H-M   'P 1'
#
loop_
_entity.id
_entity.type
_entity.pdbx_description
1 polymer ?
#
loop_
_entity_poly.entity_id
_entity_poly.type
_entity_poly.pdbx_seq_one_letter_code
_entity_poly.pdbx_strand_id
1 'polypeptide(L)'
;MTSLTQDIREKLQRLTAFEKIILINVVVYIVGWLIWKAEGIARPNSLSWLALPKEFGEFILKPWSIITYGFAHFGFWHLAFNMLVLYFIGRSFSNLFNVKLSLNVYFMGILSGGLLFMLVYLI
;
A
#
# COMPACT_ATOMS: atom_id res chain seq x y z
N MET A 1 23.99 -17.72 21.35
CA MET A 1 23.32 -16.41 21.17
C MET A 1 23.27 -16.14 19.69
N THR A 2 22.08 -16.04 19.11
CA THR A 2 21.91 -15.59 17.72
C THR A 2 22.29 -14.12 17.62
N SER A 3 22.74 -13.67 16.45
CA SER A 3 23.04 -12.25 16.23
C SER A 3 21.74 -11.46 16.02
N LEU A 4 21.74 -10.16 16.35
CA LEU A 4 20.61 -9.26 16.10
C LEU A 4 20.13 -9.33 14.63
N THR A 5 21.06 -9.46 13.70
CA THR A 5 20.76 -9.61 12.27
C THR A 5 20.03 -10.91 11.95
N GLN A 6 20.39 -12.00 12.62
CA GLN A 6 19.72 -13.30 12.48
C GLN A 6 18.30 -13.25 13.07
N ASP A 7 18.11 -12.66 14.25
CA ASP A 7 16.80 -12.54 14.89
C ASP A 7 15.83 -11.71 14.04
N ILE A 8 16.29 -10.59 13.48
CA ILE A 8 15.50 -9.76 12.56
C ILE A 8 15.11 -10.56 11.32
N ARG A 9 16.06 -11.28 10.71
CA ARG A 9 15.81 -12.11 9.53
C ARG A 9 14.77 -13.19 9.83
N GLU A 10 14.90 -13.92 10.93
CA GLU A 10 13.96 -14.98 11.31
C GLU A 10 12.56 -14.42 11.57
N LYS A 11 12.45 -13.25 12.21
CA LYS A 11 11.16 -12.60 12.44
C LYS A 11 10.50 -12.14 11.14
N LEU A 12 11.28 -11.57 10.20
CA LEU A 12 10.78 -11.17 8.88
C LEU A 12 10.32 -12.37 8.03
N GLN A 13 11.00 -13.52 8.14
CA GLN A 13 10.62 -14.74 7.44
C GLN A 13 9.30 -15.33 7.94
N ARG A 14 8.99 -15.14 9.22
CA ARG A 14 7.75 -15.64 9.86
C ARG A 14 6.52 -14.74 9.63
N LEU A 15 6.70 -13.57 9.00
CA LEU A 15 5.57 -12.69 8.70
C LEU A 15 4.59 -13.35 7.73
N THR A 16 3.30 -13.22 8.04
CA THR A 16 2.19 -13.52 7.15
C THR A 16 2.23 -12.64 5.90
N ALA A 17 1.50 -13.03 4.85
CA ALA A 17 1.46 -12.25 3.62
C ALA A 17 0.95 -10.81 3.84
N PHE A 18 -0.06 -10.62 4.72
CA PHE A 18 -0.59 -9.30 5.03
C PHE A 18 0.35 -8.46 5.89
N GLU A 19 1.10 -9.06 6.82
CA GLU A 19 2.13 -8.33 7.58
C GLU A 19 3.26 -7.84 6.66
N LYS A 20 3.60 -8.60 5.60
CA LYS A 20 4.53 -8.13 4.56
C LYS A 20 3.96 -6.95 3.78
N ILE A 21 2.67 -6.97 3.44
CA ILE A 21 1.99 -5.82 2.80
C ILE A 21 1.99 -4.60 3.73
N ILE A 22 1.75 -4.77 5.02
CA ILE A 22 1.83 -3.70 6.01
C ILE A 22 3.24 -3.10 6.03
N LEU A 23 4.27 -3.96 6.07
CA LEU A 23 5.66 -3.51 6.02
C LEU A 23 5.94 -2.67 4.77
N ILE A 24 5.48 -3.12 3.59
CA ILE A 24 5.63 -2.38 2.33
C ILE A 24 4.95 -1.01 2.42
N ASN A 25 3.73 -0.93 2.93
CA ASN A 25 3.00 0.34 3.10
C ASN A 25 3.75 1.31 4.03
N VAL A 26 4.30 0.81 5.14
CA VAL A 26 5.11 1.62 6.07
C VAL A 26 6.38 2.12 5.38
N VAL A 27 7.07 1.27 4.61
CA VAL A 27 8.26 1.66 3.85
C VAL A 27 7.92 2.75 2.82
N VAL A 28 6.85 2.58 2.03
CA VAL A 28 6.40 3.58 1.04
C VAL A 28 6.08 4.91 1.73
N TYR A 29 5.39 4.88 2.87
CA TYR A 29 5.08 6.09 3.63
C TYR A 29 6.35 6.83 4.10
N ILE A 30 7.35 6.10 4.61
CA ILE A 30 8.64 6.64 5.06
C ILE A 30 9.41 7.22 3.89
N VAL A 31 9.48 6.52 2.75
CA VAL A 31 10.14 7.03 1.53
C VAL A 31 9.51 8.35 1.10
N GLY A 32 8.18 8.41 1.01
CA GLY A 32 7.51 9.68 0.71
C GLY A 32 7.82 10.76 1.75
N TRP A 33 7.97 10.39 3.03
CA TRP A 33 8.24 11.36 4.09
C TRP A 33 9.65 11.93 3.96
N LEU A 34 10.62 11.10 3.58
CA LEU A 34 11.98 11.53 3.27
C LEU A 34 12.00 12.44 2.03
N ILE A 35 11.31 12.08 0.95
CA ILE A 35 11.20 12.93 -0.26
C ILE A 35 10.61 14.29 0.10
N TRP A 36 9.50 14.31 0.86
CA TRP A 36 8.88 15.53 1.35
C TRP A 36 9.86 16.43 2.10
N LYS A 37 10.64 15.85 3.02
CA LYS A 37 11.62 16.58 3.83
C LYS A 37 12.86 17.02 3.03
N ALA A 38 13.30 16.23 2.05
CA ALA A 38 14.50 16.49 1.26
C ALA A 38 14.26 17.56 0.18
N GLU A 39 13.12 17.49 -0.51
CA GLU A 39 12.80 18.39 -1.64
C GLU A 39 12.03 19.64 -1.22
N GLY A 40 11.53 19.70 0.03
CA GLY A 40 10.76 20.85 0.53
C GLY A 40 9.40 21.03 -0.14
N ILE A 41 8.89 20.00 -0.81
CA ILE A 41 7.60 20.01 -1.51
C ILE A 41 6.41 19.88 -0.54
N ALA A 42 5.18 19.88 -1.05
CA ALA A 42 4.01 19.54 -0.24
C ALA A 42 3.89 18.02 -0.03
N ARG A 43 3.38 17.58 1.13
CA ARG A 43 3.22 16.15 1.45
C ARG A 43 2.46 15.33 0.38
N PRO A 44 1.33 15.81 -0.19
CA PRO A 44 0.63 15.09 -1.27
C PRO A 44 1.47 14.89 -2.53
N ASN A 45 2.44 15.77 -2.79
CA ASN A 45 3.27 15.70 -3.98
C ASN A 45 4.39 14.66 -3.87
N SER A 46 4.76 14.26 -2.64
CA SER A 46 5.87 13.32 -2.39
C SER A 46 5.69 11.90 -2.94
N LEU A 47 4.44 11.49 -3.20
CA LEU A 47 4.11 10.18 -3.78
C LEU A 47 3.14 10.31 -4.96
N SER A 48 3.08 11.48 -5.61
CA SER A 48 2.15 11.75 -6.71
C SER A 48 2.31 10.79 -7.90
N TRP A 49 3.52 10.28 -8.11
CA TRP A 49 3.83 9.26 -9.14
C TRP A 49 3.17 7.90 -8.88
N LEU A 50 2.88 7.59 -7.61
CA LEU A 50 2.17 6.37 -7.22
C LEU A 50 0.65 6.56 -7.16
N ALA A 51 0.18 7.81 -7.09
CA ALA A 51 -1.23 8.14 -6.99
C ALA A 51 -1.95 7.99 -8.34
N LEU A 52 -3.17 7.45 -8.28
CA LEU A 52 -4.07 7.36 -9.44
C LEU A 52 -4.50 8.77 -9.85
N PRO A 53 -4.27 9.19 -11.12
CA PRO A 53 -4.69 10.50 -11.57
C PRO A 53 -6.20 10.55 -11.77
N LYS A 54 -6.75 11.75 -11.72
CA LYS A 54 -8.14 12.00 -12.08
C LYS A 54 -8.32 12.00 -13.60
N GLU A 55 -7.36 12.56 -14.32
CA GLU A 55 -7.41 12.67 -15.78
C GLU A 55 -6.92 11.37 -16.44
N PHE A 56 -7.72 10.83 -17.36
CA PHE A 56 -7.37 9.63 -18.09
C PHE A 56 -6.11 9.81 -18.97
N GLY A 57 -5.88 11.01 -19.49
CA GLY A 57 -4.65 11.32 -20.24
C GLY A 57 -3.39 11.15 -19.40
N GLU A 58 -3.40 11.60 -18.15
CA GLU A 58 -2.28 11.37 -17.22
C GLU A 58 -2.13 9.89 -16.88
N PHE A 59 -3.24 9.14 -16.77
CA PHE A 59 -3.19 7.71 -16.46
C PHE A 59 -2.37 6.91 -17.47
N ILE A 60 -2.46 7.25 -18.76
CA ILE A 60 -1.69 6.60 -19.84
C ILE A 60 -0.18 6.70 -19.58
N LEU A 61 0.28 7.78 -18.96
CA LEU A 61 1.69 8.00 -18.62
C LEU A 61 2.12 7.29 -17.32
N LYS A 62 1.15 6.88 -16.47
CA LYS A 62 1.40 6.17 -15.21
C LYS A 62 0.46 4.96 -15.01
N PRO A 63 0.50 3.94 -15.88
CA PRO A 63 -0.43 2.81 -15.82
C PRO A 63 -0.31 1.98 -14.53
N TRP A 64 0.87 1.96 -13.88
CA TRP A 64 1.05 1.30 -12.58
C TRP A 64 0.20 1.92 -11.46
N SER A 65 -0.24 3.17 -11.63
CA SER A 65 -1.05 3.89 -10.64
C SER A 65 -2.38 3.21 -10.33
N ILE A 66 -2.88 2.32 -11.20
CA ILE A 66 -4.06 1.49 -10.94
C ILE A 66 -3.88 0.49 -9.78
N ILE A 67 -2.63 0.18 -9.43
CA ILE A 67 -2.30 -0.68 -8.27
C ILE A 67 -1.60 0.13 -7.19
N THR A 68 -0.62 0.96 -7.55
CA THR A 68 0.25 1.61 -6.57
C THR A 68 -0.48 2.64 -5.71
N TYR A 69 -1.63 3.15 -6.16
CA TYR A 69 -2.42 4.10 -5.37
C TYR A 69 -2.90 3.48 -4.04
N GLY A 70 -3.15 2.15 -4.02
CA GLY A 70 -3.53 1.43 -2.81
C GLY A 70 -2.44 1.39 -1.73
N PHE A 71 -1.21 1.76 -2.07
CA PHE A 71 -0.06 1.82 -1.17
C PHE A 71 0.34 3.24 -0.79
N ALA A 72 -0.15 4.25 -1.52
CA ALA A 72 0.24 5.64 -1.35
C ALA A 72 -0.55 6.32 -0.21
N HIS A 73 0.09 6.46 0.96
CA HIS A 73 -0.51 7.10 2.14
C HIS A 73 0.21 8.41 2.49
N PHE A 74 -0.56 9.48 2.71
CA PHE A 74 0.00 10.82 2.98
C PHE A 74 -0.09 11.22 4.46
N GLY A 75 -1.15 10.84 5.16
CA GLY A 75 -1.38 11.16 6.57
C GLY A 75 -0.98 10.01 7.50
N PHE A 76 -0.40 10.34 8.67
CA PHE A 76 -0.03 9.35 9.68
C PHE A 76 -1.23 8.53 10.15
N TRP A 77 -2.30 9.22 10.58
CA TRP A 77 -3.54 8.56 11.03
C TRP A 77 -4.19 7.73 9.92
N HIS A 78 -4.16 8.22 8.68
CA HIS A 78 -4.69 7.48 7.54
C HIS A 78 -3.93 6.14 7.34
N LEU A 79 -2.60 6.16 7.39
CA LEU A 79 -1.80 4.94 7.36
C LEU A 79 -2.11 4.04 8.56
N ALA A 80 -2.07 4.58 9.77
CA ALA A 80 -2.19 3.82 11.01
C ALA A 80 -3.51 3.02 11.06
N PHE A 81 -4.64 3.66 10.75
CA PHE A 81 -5.94 2.98 10.75
C PHE A 81 -6.06 1.96 9.61
N ASN A 82 -5.54 2.25 8.41
CA ASN A 82 -5.53 1.26 7.33
C ASN A 82 -4.73 0.03 7.69
N MET A 83 -3.55 0.19 8.31
CA MET A 83 -2.71 -0.94 8.71
C MET A 83 -3.34 -1.73 9.85
N LEU A 84 -4.03 -1.07 10.78
CA LEU A 84 -4.80 -1.72 11.84
C LEU A 84 -5.90 -2.62 11.26
N VAL A 85 -6.73 -2.06 10.37
CA VAL A 85 -7.80 -2.80 9.69
C VAL A 85 -7.21 -3.95 8.86
N LEU A 86 -6.16 -3.68 8.07
CA LEU A 86 -5.51 -4.68 7.24
C LEU A 86 -4.92 -5.82 8.07
N TYR A 87 -4.35 -5.52 9.24
CA TYR A 87 -3.83 -6.54 10.15
C TYR A 87 -4.94 -7.46 10.65
N PHE A 88 -6.02 -6.91 11.20
CA PHE A 88 -7.10 -7.72 11.74
C PHE A 88 -7.88 -8.45 10.66
N ILE A 89 -8.31 -7.76 9.60
CA ILE A 89 -9.11 -8.35 8.52
C ILE A 89 -8.26 -9.30 7.69
N GLY A 90 -7.05 -8.89 7.29
CA GLY A 90 -6.16 -9.73 6.49
C GLY A 90 -5.81 -11.02 7.21
N ARG A 91 -5.46 -10.94 8.50
CA ARG A 91 -5.18 -12.13 9.32
C ARG A 91 -6.41 -13.01 9.49
N SER A 92 -7.56 -12.44 9.86
CA SER A 92 -8.80 -13.20 10.05
C SER A 92 -9.24 -13.91 8.76
N PHE A 93 -9.17 -13.20 7.63
CA PHE A 93 -9.53 -13.76 6.33
C PHE A 93 -8.55 -14.86 5.89
N SER A 94 -7.25 -14.69 6.14
CA SER A 94 -6.24 -15.73 5.86
C SER A 94 -6.28 -16.94 6.81
N ASN A 95 -6.96 -16.82 7.96
CA ASN A 95 -7.23 -17.93 8.85
C ASN A 95 -8.45 -18.75 8.41
N LEU A 96 -9.44 -18.09 7.78
CA LEU A 96 -10.67 -18.73 7.28
C LEU A 96 -10.50 -19.30 5.87
N PHE A 97 -9.69 -18.65 5.05
CA PHE A 97 -9.45 -18.99 3.65
C PHE A 97 -7.97 -19.15 3.37
N ASN A 98 -7.62 -19.83 2.28
CA ASN A 98 -6.22 -19.91 1.87
C ASN A 98 -5.67 -18.51 1.53
N VAL A 99 -4.38 -18.31 1.82
CA VAL A 99 -3.68 -17.03 1.64
C VAL A 99 -3.79 -16.50 0.20
N LYS A 100 -3.81 -17.38 -0.81
CA LYS A 100 -3.94 -16.99 -2.22
C LYS A 100 -5.27 -16.30 -2.49
N LEU A 101 -6.38 -16.85 -1.97
CA LEU A 101 -7.70 -16.22 -2.09
C LEU A 101 -7.73 -14.89 -1.37
N SER A 102 -7.15 -14.80 -0.16
CA SER A 102 -7.08 -13.56 0.60
C SER A 102 -6.34 -12.46 -0.16
N LEU A 103 -5.21 -12.78 -0.76
CA LEU A 103 -4.43 -11.86 -1.58
C LEU A 103 -5.17 -11.45 -2.85
N ASN A 104 -5.83 -12.41 -3.52
CA ASN A 104 -6.65 -12.11 -4.70
C ASN A 104 -7.75 -11.11 -4.37
N VAL A 105 -8.46 -11.29 -3.26
CA VAL A 105 -9.50 -10.35 -2.81
C VAL A 105 -8.90 -8.97 -2.52
N TYR A 106 -7.76 -8.91 -1.85
CA TYR A 106 -7.06 -7.65 -1.57
C TYR A 106 -6.70 -6.89 -2.86
N PHE A 107 -6.05 -7.55 -3.83
CA PHE A 107 -5.65 -6.90 -5.08
C PHE A 107 -6.82 -6.61 -6.01
N MET A 108 -7.85 -7.47 -6.05
CA MET A 108 -9.09 -7.18 -6.78
C MET A 108 -9.85 -6.00 -6.17
N GLY A 109 -9.80 -5.81 -4.85
CA GLY A 109 -10.35 -4.62 -4.20
C GLY A 109 -9.65 -3.33 -4.66
N ILE A 110 -8.32 -3.34 -4.74
CA ILE A 110 -7.53 -2.22 -5.29
C ILE A 110 -7.90 -1.98 -6.77
N LEU A 111 -7.90 -3.03 -7.60
CA LEU A 111 -8.21 -2.88 -9.02
C LEU A 111 -9.63 -2.36 -9.25
N SER A 112 -10.64 -2.95 -8.59
CA SER A 112 -12.03 -2.53 -8.73
C SER A 112 -12.27 -1.12 -8.21
N GLY A 113 -11.67 -0.74 -7.07
CA GLY A 113 -11.72 0.63 -6.56
C GLY A 113 -11.11 1.64 -7.53
N GLY A 114 -9.95 1.34 -8.10
CA GLY A 114 -9.28 2.21 -9.07
C GLY A 114 -10.06 2.35 -10.37
N LEU A 115 -10.63 1.26 -10.89
CA LEU A 115 -11.47 1.27 -12.09
C LEU A 115 -12.75 2.10 -11.86
N LEU A 116 -13.43 1.90 -10.73
CA LEU A 116 -14.62 2.68 -10.38
C LEU A 116 -14.28 4.17 -10.21
N PHE A 117 -13.15 4.49 -9.57
CA PHE A 117 -12.67 5.86 -9.47
C PHE A 117 -12.51 6.50 -10.85
N MET A 118 -11.78 5.85 -11.77
CA MET A 118 -11.59 6.39 -13.13
C MET A 118 -12.90 6.54 -13.89
N LEU A 119 -13.83 5.59 -13.75
CA LEU A 119 -15.15 5.65 -14.39
C LEU A 119 -15.95 6.87 -13.91
N VAL A 120 -15.91 7.19 -12.61
CA VAL A 120 -16.59 8.36 -12.04
C VAL A 120 -16.00 9.67 -12.56
N TYR A 121 -14.70 9.75 -12.83
CA TYR A 121 -14.06 10.96 -13.37
C TYR A 121 -14.11 11.05 -14.90
N LEU A 122 -14.54 9.98 -15.59
CA LEU A 122 -14.70 9.94 -17.05
C LEU A 122 -16.10 10.42 -17.49
N ILE A 123 -17.12 10.21 -16.65
CA ILE A 123 -18.52 10.62 -16.86
C ILE A 123 -18.70 12.06 -16.38
#